data_AF-A0A7S4VZ78-F1
#
_entry.id   AF-A0A7S4VZ78-F1
#
_cell.length_a   1.000
_cell.length_b   1.000
_cell.length_c   1.000
_cell.angle_alpha   90.00
_cell.angle_beta   90.00
_cell.angle_gamma   90.00
#
_symmetry.space_group_name_H-M   'P 1'
#
loop_
_entity.id
_entity.type
_entity.pdbx_description
1 polymer ?
#
loop_
_entity_poly.entity_id
_entity_poly.type
_entity_poly.pdbx_seq_one_letter_code
_entity_poly.pdbx_strand_id
1 'polypeptide(L)'
;MSTAPQTSQEAALEYKNFTDKQIAELSAEVKALTGKEHHKDRHEKGRVIAELRAQSRYIDACRVSKGMPPLHGFFRGAESKDEEVALDADEAARLAAAAERALKELEPKVEAMPHIVLPEQGLPAGIEDKLFEEWATRMAGLEKKAGAHEPLPEDVDELQSIAQGIVDYKERLHRTCGYRNKDVKEDRRLRLLEDRLDALAEAMLPDFAGPRPALEAEEGPGGAVGAAVNASELKRRAQQLAAKMVRRHEEVTGLSPSEAREVERLLVEITELKARMTVEGLTEHEQDRDERIFARMLRVSELRQKEHHDKKHDQHRHKVKAHDELRAELEQLRSDLGSHKQRLRDELGYGHKDLKHDPDVAELEERLAALHKFGGA
;
A
#
# COMPACT_ATOMS: atom_id res chain seq x y z
N MET A 1 -22.62 11.73 -58.05
CA MET A 1 -23.58 11.93 -56.95
C MET A 1 -23.35 10.82 -55.95
N SER A 2 -22.65 11.13 -54.85
CA SER A 2 -22.24 10.15 -53.84
C SER A 2 -23.24 10.17 -52.69
N THR A 3 -24.18 9.23 -52.70
CA THR A 3 -25.19 9.04 -51.65
C THR A 3 -24.89 7.72 -50.94
N ALA A 4 -23.97 7.72 -49.97
CA ALA A 4 -23.65 6.52 -49.19
C ALA A 4 -23.20 6.71 -47.72
N PRO A 5 -22.82 7.89 -47.17
CA PRO A 5 -22.48 7.96 -45.74
C PRO A 5 -23.68 8.16 -44.79
N GLN A 6 -24.88 8.43 -45.31
CA GLN A 6 -26.04 8.81 -44.49
C GLN A 6 -26.62 7.64 -43.67
N THR A 7 -26.65 6.42 -44.22
CA THR A 7 -27.35 5.29 -43.59
C THR A 7 -26.70 4.78 -42.31
N SER A 8 -25.37 4.83 -42.19
CA SER A 8 -24.67 4.39 -40.96
C SER A 8 -24.84 5.40 -39.81
N GLN A 9 -24.77 6.70 -40.12
CA GLN A 9 -24.98 7.75 -39.12
C GLN A 9 -26.44 7.80 -38.65
N GLU A 10 -27.39 7.64 -39.57
CA GLU A 10 -28.82 7.54 -39.25
C GLU A 10 -29.12 6.34 -38.36
N ALA A 11 -28.59 5.15 -38.69
CA ALA A 11 -28.76 3.95 -37.86
C ALA A 11 -28.15 4.09 -36.46
N ALA A 12 -26.99 4.76 -36.34
CA ALA A 12 -26.37 5.07 -35.06
C ALA A 12 -27.23 6.05 -34.24
N LEU A 13 -27.79 7.08 -34.87
CA LEU A 13 -28.66 8.05 -34.21
C LEU A 13 -29.96 7.41 -33.73
N GLU A 14 -30.59 6.55 -34.54
CA GLU A 14 -31.81 5.82 -34.14
C GLU A 14 -31.55 4.91 -32.93
N TYR A 15 -30.46 4.14 -32.97
CA TYR A 15 -30.10 3.25 -31.86
C TYR A 15 -29.78 4.04 -30.58
N LYS A 16 -29.02 5.13 -30.70
CA LYS A 16 -28.75 6.02 -29.57
C LYS A 16 -30.05 6.58 -28.98
N ASN A 17 -30.94 7.11 -29.82
CA ASN A 17 -32.21 7.67 -29.38
C ASN A 17 -33.11 6.63 -28.72
N PHE A 18 -33.10 5.38 -29.19
CA PHE A 18 -33.82 4.27 -28.59
C PHE A 18 -33.27 3.93 -27.19
N THR A 19 -31.96 3.79 -27.05
CA THR A 19 -31.34 3.47 -25.76
C THR A 19 -31.42 4.65 -24.78
N ASP A 20 -31.31 5.89 -25.25
CA ASP A 20 -31.49 7.11 -24.43
C ASP A 20 -32.92 7.19 -23.86
N LYS A 21 -33.94 6.80 -24.64
CA LYS A 21 -35.32 6.69 -24.14
C LYS A 21 -35.43 5.65 -23.03
N GLN A 22 -34.86 4.46 -23.20
CA GLN A 22 -34.87 3.43 -22.15
C GLN A 22 -34.14 3.88 -20.87
N ILE A 23 -33.00 4.54 -21.01
CA ILE A 23 -32.25 5.09 -19.88
C ILE A 23 -33.06 6.18 -19.18
N ALA A 24 -33.75 7.03 -19.94
CA ALA A 24 -34.59 8.10 -19.38
C ALA A 24 -35.80 7.53 -18.62
N GLU A 25 -36.47 6.52 -19.16
CA GLU A 25 -37.59 5.82 -18.51
C GLU A 25 -37.14 5.15 -17.21
N LEU A 26 -36.08 4.32 -17.25
CA LEU A 26 -35.54 3.67 -16.06
C LEU A 26 -35.04 4.69 -15.01
N SER A 27 -34.45 5.80 -15.45
CA SER A 27 -34.01 6.86 -14.54
C SER A 27 -35.20 7.58 -13.90
N ALA A 28 -36.31 7.77 -14.61
CA ALA A 28 -37.54 8.33 -14.05
C ALA A 28 -38.17 7.37 -13.04
N GLU A 29 -38.17 6.07 -13.31
CA GLU A 29 -38.65 5.04 -12.38
C GLU A 29 -37.80 4.97 -11.11
N VAL A 30 -36.48 5.05 -11.20
CA VAL A 30 -35.58 5.14 -10.03
C VAL A 30 -35.88 6.37 -9.18
N LYS A 31 -36.20 7.51 -9.81
CA LYS A 31 -36.60 8.74 -9.11
C LYS A 31 -37.98 8.62 -8.46
N ALA A 32 -38.92 7.88 -9.06
CA ALA A 32 -40.25 7.63 -8.51
C ALA A 32 -40.22 6.65 -7.33
N LEU A 33 -39.30 5.69 -7.33
CA LEU A 33 -39.09 4.72 -6.25
C LEU A 33 -38.43 5.40 -5.04
N THR A 34 -39.23 6.02 -4.17
CA THR A 34 -38.76 6.68 -2.94
C THR A 34 -39.04 5.83 -1.69
N GLY A 35 -38.25 5.99 -0.62
CA GLY A 35 -38.41 5.22 0.63
C GLY A 35 -37.39 4.07 0.82
N LYS A 36 -37.34 3.50 2.03
CA LYS A 36 -36.39 2.44 2.42
C LYS A 36 -36.71 1.09 1.78
N GLU A 37 -37.99 0.76 1.62
CA GLU A 37 -38.47 -0.50 1.05
C GLU A 37 -38.03 -0.71 -0.41
N HIS A 38 -37.87 0.36 -1.19
CA HIS A 38 -37.49 0.30 -2.60
C HIS A 38 -35.97 0.41 -2.85
N HIS A 39 -35.14 0.20 -1.83
CA HIS A 39 -33.69 0.27 -1.98
C HIS A 39 -33.16 -0.76 -2.98
N LYS A 40 -33.66 -2.00 -2.93
CA LYS A 40 -33.24 -3.07 -3.84
C LYS A 40 -33.63 -2.76 -5.29
N ASP A 41 -34.88 -2.35 -5.51
CA ASP A 41 -35.40 -2.01 -6.84
C ASP A 41 -34.66 -0.82 -7.47
N ARG A 42 -34.33 0.22 -6.68
CA ARG A 42 -33.50 1.34 -7.14
C ARG A 42 -32.11 0.89 -7.56
N HIS A 43 -31.49 -0.01 -6.79
CA HIS A 43 -30.16 -0.52 -7.09
C HIS A 43 -30.16 -1.38 -8.34
N GLU A 44 -31.17 -2.25 -8.51
CA GLU A 44 -31.29 -3.10 -9.69
C GLU A 44 -31.54 -2.29 -10.96
N LYS A 45 -32.47 -1.32 -10.94
CA LYS A 45 -32.69 -0.42 -12.08
C LYS A 45 -31.47 0.47 -12.36
N GLY A 46 -30.76 0.90 -11.33
CA GLY A 46 -29.48 1.61 -11.48
C GLY A 46 -28.41 0.78 -12.18
N ARG A 47 -28.34 -0.53 -11.88
CA ARG A 47 -27.45 -1.48 -12.57
C ARG A 47 -27.83 -1.63 -14.04
N VAL A 48 -29.11 -1.78 -14.36
CA VAL A 48 -29.57 -1.89 -15.76
C VAL A 48 -29.26 -0.62 -16.55
N ILE A 49 -29.41 0.57 -15.96
CA ILE A 49 -28.99 1.84 -16.60
C ILE A 49 -27.48 1.85 -16.89
N ALA A 50 -26.66 1.38 -15.94
CA ALA A 50 -25.21 1.30 -16.12
C ALA A 50 -24.84 0.32 -17.23
N GLU A 51 -25.50 -0.84 -17.29
CA GLU A 51 -25.31 -1.86 -18.33
C GLU A 51 -25.69 -1.33 -19.73
N LEU A 52 -26.84 -0.67 -19.86
CA LEU A 52 -27.27 -0.04 -21.13
C LEU A 52 -26.28 1.01 -21.63
N ARG A 53 -25.63 1.76 -20.72
CA ARG A 53 -24.59 2.74 -21.07
C ARG A 53 -23.26 2.09 -21.43
N ALA A 54 -22.98 0.90 -20.91
CA ALA A 54 -21.75 0.16 -21.16
C ALA A 54 -21.81 -0.69 -22.45
N GLN A 55 -23.00 -0.91 -23.02
CA GLN A 55 -23.14 -1.67 -24.27
C GLN A 55 -22.26 -1.09 -25.39
N SER A 56 -21.37 -1.91 -25.94
CA SER A 56 -20.42 -1.54 -27.00
C SER A 56 -21.09 -0.88 -28.21
N ARG A 57 -22.30 -1.32 -28.55
CA ARG A 57 -23.13 -0.71 -29.60
C ARG A 57 -23.64 0.68 -29.23
N TYR A 58 -23.99 0.94 -27.97
CA TYR A 58 -24.42 2.28 -27.53
C TYR A 58 -23.23 3.26 -27.49
N ILE A 59 -22.06 2.78 -27.05
CA ILE A 59 -20.80 3.54 -27.09
C ILE A 59 -20.45 3.93 -28.53
N ASP A 60 -20.50 2.99 -29.47
CA ASP A 60 -20.24 3.27 -30.88
C ASP A 60 -21.29 4.22 -31.48
N ALA A 61 -22.57 4.06 -31.14
CA ALA A 61 -23.64 4.96 -31.58
C ALA A 61 -23.43 6.41 -31.07
N CYS A 62 -22.96 6.55 -29.83
CA CYS A 62 -22.58 7.84 -29.25
C CYS A 62 -21.35 8.46 -29.91
N ARG A 63 -20.38 7.66 -30.36
CA ARG A 63 -19.19 8.15 -31.09
C ARG A 63 -19.55 8.56 -32.52
N VAL A 64 -20.29 7.72 -33.22
CA VAL A 64 -20.71 7.95 -34.62
C VAL A 64 -21.65 9.15 -34.74
N SER A 65 -22.59 9.32 -33.79
CA SER A 65 -23.46 10.52 -33.75
C SER A 65 -22.70 11.82 -33.48
N LYS A 66 -21.45 11.75 -32.99
CA LYS A 66 -20.55 12.90 -32.79
C LYS A 66 -19.55 13.06 -33.94
N GLY A 67 -19.66 12.28 -35.01
CA GLY A 67 -18.74 12.29 -36.15
C GLY A 67 -17.40 11.61 -35.87
N MET A 68 -17.27 10.85 -34.77
CA MET A 68 -16.07 10.06 -34.46
C MET A 68 -16.19 8.63 -34.98
N PRO A 69 -15.07 7.96 -35.30
CA PRO A 69 -15.11 6.56 -35.72
C PRO A 69 -15.65 5.64 -34.60
N PRO A 70 -16.43 4.61 -34.96
CA PRO A 70 -16.93 3.62 -34.01
C PRO A 70 -15.78 2.78 -33.43
N LEU A 71 -15.81 2.57 -32.11
CA LEU A 71 -14.73 1.89 -31.38
C LEU A 71 -14.76 0.38 -31.62
N HIS A 72 -15.93 -0.23 -31.50
CA HIS A 72 -16.14 -1.68 -31.59
C HIS A 72 -16.64 -2.13 -32.96
N GLY A 73 -16.77 -1.21 -33.91
CA GLY A 73 -17.07 -1.52 -35.31
C GLY A 73 -18.55 -1.73 -35.64
N PHE A 74 -19.48 -1.53 -34.72
CA PHE A 74 -20.92 -1.82 -34.96
C PHE A 74 -21.58 -0.94 -36.02
N PHE A 75 -20.97 0.19 -36.37
CA PHE A 75 -21.44 1.13 -37.39
C PHE A 75 -20.32 1.54 -38.38
N ARG A 76 -19.32 0.68 -38.62
CA ARG A 76 -18.37 0.94 -39.73
C ARG A 76 -19.11 0.79 -41.06
N GLY A 77 -19.06 1.83 -41.88
CA GLY A 77 -19.42 1.72 -43.29
C GLY A 77 -18.47 0.73 -43.98
N ALA A 78 -18.95 0.01 -44.99
CA ALA A 78 -18.28 -1.16 -45.55
C ALA A 78 -16.90 -0.91 -46.25
N GLU A 79 -16.28 0.27 -46.14
CA GLU A 79 -15.16 0.67 -47.00
C GLU A 79 -13.90 1.23 -46.30
N SER A 80 -13.70 1.10 -44.97
CA SER A 80 -12.41 1.51 -44.35
C SER A 80 -11.69 0.37 -43.64
N LYS A 81 -10.69 -0.20 -44.33
CA LYS A 81 -9.64 -1.05 -43.76
C LYS A 81 -8.28 -0.33 -43.82
N ASP A 82 -7.65 -0.32 -42.65
CA ASP A 82 -6.22 -0.23 -42.32
C ASP A 82 -5.44 1.08 -42.61
N GLU A 83 -5.15 1.83 -41.54
CA GLU A 83 -3.93 2.64 -41.38
C GLU A 83 -3.47 2.54 -39.91
N GLU A 84 -2.35 1.87 -39.67
CA GLU A 84 -1.61 1.78 -38.40
C GLU A 84 -0.64 2.98 -38.31
N VAL A 85 -0.71 3.79 -37.25
CA VAL A 85 0.15 4.96 -37.04
C VAL A 85 1.24 4.62 -36.02
N ALA A 86 2.50 4.77 -36.41
CA ALA A 86 3.68 4.64 -35.54
C ALA A 86 3.81 5.84 -34.59
N LEU A 87 4.09 5.58 -33.30
CA LEU A 87 4.30 6.60 -32.27
C LEU A 87 5.78 6.94 -32.11
N ASP A 88 6.09 8.24 -32.00
CA ASP A 88 7.44 8.78 -31.91
C ASP A 88 8.10 8.54 -30.54
N ALA A 89 9.44 8.46 -30.52
CA ALA A 89 10.25 8.08 -29.35
C ALA A 89 10.07 9.02 -28.12
N ASP A 90 9.76 10.29 -28.37
CA ASP A 90 9.52 11.28 -27.30
C ASP A 90 8.19 11.04 -26.56
N GLU A 91 7.20 10.46 -27.24
CA GLU A 91 5.89 10.14 -26.65
C GLU A 91 5.98 8.88 -25.78
N ALA A 92 6.78 7.90 -26.21
CA ALA A 92 7.13 6.73 -25.40
C ALA A 92 7.91 7.10 -24.13
N ALA A 93 8.82 8.07 -24.20
CA ALA A 93 9.57 8.56 -23.03
C ALA A 93 8.67 9.32 -22.03
N ARG A 94 7.70 10.12 -22.52
CA ARG A 94 6.70 10.76 -21.65
C ARG A 94 5.78 9.75 -20.96
N LEU A 95 5.36 8.70 -21.67
CA LEU A 95 4.53 7.64 -21.12
C LEU A 95 5.26 6.80 -20.07
N ALA A 96 6.55 6.52 -20.27
CA ALA A 96 7.39 5.84 -19.27
C ALA A 96 7.55 6.67 -17.98
N ALA A 97 7.76 7.98 -18.10
CA ALA A 97 7.86 8.88 -16.94
C ALA A 97 6.52 9.06 -16.20
N ALA A 98 5.39 8.95 -16.91
CA ALA A 98 4.05 8.96 -16.30
C ALA A 98 3.78 7.65 -15.53
N ALA A 99 4.18 6.51 -16.08
CA ALA A 99 4.06 5.20 -15.43
C ALA A 99 4.89 5.10 -14.14
N GLU A 100 6.11 5.67 -14.10
CA GLU A 100 6.92 5.73 -12.87
C GLU A 100 6.29 6.61 -11.78
N ARG A 101 5.61 7.70 -12.16
CA ARG A 101 4.86 8.54 -11.20
C ARG A 101 3.65 7.81 -10.64
N ALA A 102 2.89 7.11 -11.48
CA ALA A 102 1.76 6.30 -11.05
C ALA A 102 2.19 5.14 -10.13
N LEU A 103 3.38 4.55 -10.37
CA LEU A 103 3.94 3.52 -9.50
C LEU A 103 4.29 4.06 -8.10
N LYS A 104 4.86 5.27 -8.04
CA LYS A 104 5.23 5.94 -6.78
C LYS A 104 4.00 6.40 -5.96
N GLU A 105 2.87 6.60 -6.62
CA GLU A 105 1.59 6.95 -6.00
C GLU A 105 0.82 5.72 -5.48
N LEU A 106 1.16 4.52 -5.98
CA LEU A 106 0.59 3.23 -5.57
C LEU A 106 1.44 2.47 -4.52
N GLU A 107 2.62 2.98 -4.16
CA GLU A 107 3.38 2.48 -3.01
C GLU A 107 2.59 2.74 -1.71
N PRO A 108 2.28 1.72 -0.90
CA PRO A 108 1.60 1.94 0.37
C PRO A 108 2.51 2.72 1.31
N LYS A 109 1.96 3.79 1.93
CA LYS A 109 2.54 4.36 3.15
C LYS A 109 2.62 3.26 4.19
N VAL A 110 3.84 2.85 4.52
CA VAL A 110 4.13 1.82 5.52
C VAL A 110 3.53 2.25 6.85
N GLU A 111 2.51 1.53 7.34
CA GLU A 111 2.18 1.55 8.76
C GLU A 111 3.11 0.59 9.51
N ALA A 112 3.68 1.12 10.59
CA ALA A 112 4.86 0.66 11.30
C ALA A 112 4.87 -0.80 11.81
N MET A 113 6.06 -1.40 11.72
CA MET A 113 6.54 -2.54 12.50
C MET A 113 6.72 -2.16 13.99
N PRO A 114 6.92 -3.12 14.92
CA PRO A 114 6.62 -2.92 16.34
C PRO A 114 7.47 -1.84 16.99
N HIS A 115 6.70 -0.91 17.55
CA HIS A 115 7.02 0.25 18.35
C HIS A 115 8.01 -0.07 19.49
N ILE A 116 9.15 0.63 19.54
CA ILE A 116 9.78 0.96 20.83
C ILE A 116 8.83 1.95 21.51
N VAL A 117 8.10 1.49 22.53
CA VAL A 117 7.14 2.32 23.27
C VAL A 117 7.91 3.39 24.03
N LEU A 118 7.86 4.61 23.51
CA LEU A 118 8.16 5.83 24.25
C LEU A 118 6.82 6.42 24.73
N PRO A 119 6.75 6.98 25.95
CA PRO A 119 5.50 7.34 26.61
C PRO A 119 4.64 8.32 25.79
N GLU A 120 3.32 8.11 25.83
CA GLU A 120 2.28 8.83 25.05
C GLU A 120 2.10 10.31 25.42
N GLN A 121 2.74 10.80 26.48
CA GLN A 121 2.69 12.21 26.84
C GLN A 121 3.75 12.93 26.03
N GLY A 122 3.32 13.93 25.24
CA GLY A 122 4.15 14.68 24.29
C GLY A 122 5.59 14.88 24.78
N LEU A 123 6.55 14.68 23.87
CA LEU A 123 7.97 14.49 24.22
C LEU A 123 8.39 15.50 25.31
N PRO A 124 8.78 15.02 26.50
CA PRO A 124 9.40 15.86 27.50
C PRO A 124 10.52 16.67 26.84
N ALA A 125 10.52 17.98 27.07
CA ALA A 125 11.56 18.87 26.55
C ALA A 125 12.95 18.27 26.85
N GLY A 126 13.74 18.06 25.79
CA GLY A 126 15.09 17.47 25.87
C GLY A 126 15.21 15.97 25.52
N ILE A 127 14.12 15.24 25.26
CA ILE A 127 14.24 13.89 24.66
C ILE A 127 14.69 13.97 23.21
N GLU A 128 14.20 14.97 22.47
CA GLU A 128 14.62 15.22 21.08
C GLU A 128 16.13 15.43 21.02
N ASP A 129 16.65 16.32 21.87
CA ASP A 129 18.09 16.61 21.91
C ASP A 129 18.94 15.36 22.12
N LYS A 130 18.53 14.47 23.03
CA LYS A 130 19.23 13.20 23.26
C LYS A 130 19.21 12.28 22.06
N LEU A 131 18.08 12.16 21.35
CA LEU A 131 17.99 11.35 20.14
C LEU A 131 18.89 11.90 19.03
N PHE A 132 18.88 13.23 18.83
CA PHE A 132 19.76 13.88 17.87
C PHE A 132 21.23 13.68 18.22
N GLU A 133 21.62 13.81 19.49
CA GLU A 133 22.99 13.57 19.96
C GLU A 133 23.40 12.10 19.78
N GLU A 134 22.50 11.16 20.06
CA GLU A 134 22.75 9.72 19.90
C GLU A 134 23.00 9.37 18.43
N TRP A 135 22.12 9.79 17.52
CA TRP A 135 22.31 9.57 16.08
C TRP A 135 23.57 10.27 15.56
N ALA A 136 23.83 11.50 16.02
CA ALA A 136 25.04 12.22 15.61
C ALA A 136 26.32 11.51 16.09
N THR A 137 26.30 10.90 17.27
CA THR A 137 27.41 10.13 17.83
C THR A 137 27.62 8.82 17.08
N ARG A 138 26.54 8.09 16.79
CA ARG A 138 26.60 6.84 16.00
C ARG A 138 27.10 7.09 14.59
N MET A 139 26.59 8.11 13.90
CA MET A 139 27.11 8.53 12.59
C MET A 139 28.58 8.94 12.63
N ALA A 140 29.04 9.65 13.68
CA ALA A 140 30.46 9.97 13.83
C ALA A 140 31.33 8.70 13.97
N GLY A 141 30.81 7.68 14.66
CA GLY A 141 31.44 6.36 14.74
C GLY A 141 31.58 5.70 13.38
N LEU A 142 30.49 5.71 12.58
CA LEU A 142 30.49 5.17 11.22
C LEU A 142 31.43 5.93 10.28
N GLU A 143 31.45 7.27 10.33
CA GLU A 143 32.37 8.10 9.52
C GLU A 143 33.83 7.75 9.80
N LYS A 144 34.17 7.54 11.07
CA LYS A 144 35.52 7.14 11.46
C LYS A 144 35.89 5.75 10.94
N LYS A 145 34.93 4.81 10.94
CA LYS A 145 35.13 3.45 10.41
C LYS A 145 35.25 3.46 8.89
N ALA A 146 34.36 4.17 8.19
CA ALA A 146 34.33 4.27 6.73
C ALA A 146 35.62 4.87 6.15
N GLY A 147 36.28 5.79 6.86
CA GLY A 147 37.57 6.34 6.44
C GLY A 147 38.78 5.42 6.71
N ALA A 148 38.62 4.38 7.54
CA ALA A 148 39.72 3.54 7.98
C ALA A 148 39.75 2.16 7.32
N HIS A 149 38.58 1.54 7.11
CA HIS A 149 38.44 0.15 6.65
C HIS A 149 37.26 0.03 5.68
N GLU A 150 37.27 -1.03 4.87
CA GLU A 150 36.12 -1.39 4.02
C GLU A 150 34.87 -1.63 4.89
N PRO A 151 33.69 -1.11 4.51
CA PRO A 151 32.46 -1.20 5.31
C PRO A 151 32.13 -2.66 5.63
N LEU A 152 32.00 -2.98 6.93
CA LEU A 152 31.50 -4.29 7.32
C LEU A 152 29.96 -4.31 7.19
N PRO A 153 29.34 -5.48 6.98
CA PRO A 153 27.88 -5.60 6.95
C PRO A 153 27.20 -4.99 8.19
N GLU A 154 27.82 -5.13 9.36
CA GLU A 154 27.34 -4.55 10.62
C GLU A 154 27.28 -3.02 10.58
N ASP A 155 28.20 -2.37 9.87
CA ASP A 155 28.21 -0.92 9.74
C ASP A 155 27.09 -0.42 8.80
N VAL A 156 26.75 -1.22 7.79
CA VAL A 156 25.62 -0.97 6.89
C VAL A 156 24.29 -1.15 7.65
N ASP A 157 24.18 -2.19 8.47
CA ASP A 157 23.02 -2.42 9.33
C ASP A 157 22.85 -1.28 10.35
N GLU A 158 23.94 -0.79 10.92
CA GLU A 158 23.92 0.36 11.82
C GLU A 158 23.46 1.64 11.09
N LEU A 159 23.96 1.89 9.87
CA LEU A 159 23.54 3.01 9.04
C LEU A 159 22.04 2.93 8.71
N GLN A 160 21.55 1.74 8.34
CA GLN A 160 20.13 1.50 8.09
C GLN A 160 19.28 1.69 9.34
N SER A 161 19.78 1.29 10.52
CA SER A 161 19.12 1.53 11.81
C SER A 161 18.98 3.02 12.11
N ILE A 162 20.01 3.83 11.85
CA ILE A 162 19.96 5.29 12.02
C ILE A 162 18.96 5.91 11.03
N ALA A 163 19.01 5.48 9.77
CA ALA A 163 18.09 5.93 8.72
C ALA A 163 16.62 5.72 9.12
N GLN A 164 16.30 4.51 9.60
CA GLN A 164 14.96 4.17 10.05
C GLN A 164 14.54 5.00 11.26
N GLY A 165 15.44 5.21 12.23
CA GLY A 165 15.16 6.05 13.41
C GLY A 165 14.79 7.49 13.04
N ILE A 166 15.47 8.08 12.05
CA ILE A 166 15.17 9.43 11.54
C ILE A 166 13.79 9.45 10.86
N VAL A 167 13.45 8.44 10.05
CA VAL A 167 12.14 8.32 9.39
C VAL A 167 11.00 8.19 10.42
N ASP A 168 11.18 7.35 11.42
CA ASP A 168 10.18 7.14 12.48
C ASP A 168 9.95 8.42 13.29
N TYR A 169 11.01 9.20 13.52
CA TYR A 169 10.90 10.50 14.19
C TYR A 169 10.15 11.54 13.36
N LYS A 170 10.41 11.61 12.05
CA LYS A 170 9.64 12.46 11.12
C LYS A 170 8.15 12.11 11.16
N GLU A 171 7.84 10.82 11.09
CA GLU A 171 6.45 10.37 11.12
C GLU A 171 5.79 10.71 12.46
N ARG A 172 6.53 10.59 13.56
CA ARG A 172 6.05 10.99 14.88
C ARG A 172 5.79 12.49 14.96
N LEU A 173 6.67 13.33 14.41
CA LEU A 173 6.45 14.78 14.33
C LEU A 173 5.16 15.10 13.58
N HIS A 174 4.88 14.39 12.48
CA HIS A 174 3.62 14.52 11.75
C HIS A 174 2.41 14.11 12.59
N ARG A 175 2.46 12.96 13.27
CA ARG A 175 1.33 12.38 13.99
C ARG A 175 1.02 13.08 15.32
N THR A 176 2.05 13.42 16.09
CA THR A 176 1.91 13.87 17.49
C THR A 176 2.04 15.37 17.64
N CYS A 177 2.93 16.01 16.88
CA CYS A 177 3.21 17.44 16.99
C CYS A 177 2.50 18.27 15.90
N GLY A 178 1.80 17.61 14.96
CA GLY A 178 1.10 18.28 13.86
C GLY A 178 2.03 18.98 12.87
N TYR A 179 3.31 18.59 12.82
CA TYR A 179 4.24 19.12 11.83
C TYR A 179 3.69 18.84 10.43
N ARG A 180 3.73 19.85 9.56
CA ARG A 180 3.44 19.67 8.12
C ARG A 180 4.74 19.35 7.39
N ASN A 181 4.62 18.86 6.15
CA ASN A 181 5.79 18.61 5.30
C ASN A 181 6.69 19.85 5.13
N LYS A 182 6.12 21.05 5.21
CA LYS A 182 6.90 22.29 5.16
C LYS A 182 7.75 22.47 6.42
N ASP A 183 7.20 22.20 7.59
CA ASP A 183 7.87 22.38 8.88
C ASP A 183 9.02 21.35 9.03
N VAL A 184 8.79 20.10 8.64
CA VAL A 184 9.84 19.06 8.58
C VAL A 184 10.96 19.46 7.61
N LYS A 185 10.59 20.04 6.46
CA LYS A 185 11.58 20.57 5.52
C LYS A 185 12.29 21.80 6.06
N GLU A 186 11.72 22.61 6.93
CA GLU A 186 12.36 23.83 7.45
C GLU A 186 13.21 23.54 8.70
N ASP A 187 13.07 22.36 9.30
CA ASP A 187 13.92 21.92 10.40
C ASP A 187 15.38 21.71 9.95
N ARG A 188 16.23 22.65 10.38
CA ARG A 188 17.65 22.66 10.05
C ARG A 188 18.42 21.48 10.64
N ARG A 189 18.05 21.00 11.84
CA ARG A 189 18.77 19.91 12.51
C ARG A 189 18.49 18.60 11.79
N LEU A 190 17.23 18.38 11.45
CA LEU A 190 16.80 17.18 10.75
C LEU A 190 17.42 17.10 9.34
N ARG A 191 17.43 18.20 8.59
CA ARG A 191 18.17 18.28 7.31
C ARG A 191 19.64 17.93 7.47
N LEU A 192 20.31 18.47 8.49
CA LEU A 192 21.73 18.20 8.70
C LEU A 192 22.01 16.71 8.97
N LEU A 193 21.11 16.01 9.68
CA LEU A 193 21.24 14.57 9.88
C LEU A 193 21.01 13.79 8.57
N GLU A 194 20.03 14.18 7.76
CA GLU A 194 19.77 13.56 6.46
C GLU A 194 20.94 13.73 5.50
N ASP A 195 21.44 14.96 5.36
CA ASP A 195 22.60 15.27 4.50
C ASP A 195 23.83 14.43 4.94
N ARG A 196 24.01 14.25 6.24
CA ARG A 196 25.10 13.46 6.81
C ARG A 196 24.92 11.95 6.58
N LEU A 197 23.68 11.47 6.70
CA LEU A 197 23.33 10.08 6.42
C LEU A 197 23.53 9.74 4.94
N ASP A 198 23.12 10.64 4.04
CA ASP A 198 23.32 10.48 2.59
C ASP A 198 24.81 10.44 2.24
N ALA A 199 25.62 11.33 2.83
CA ALA A 199 27.07 11.32 2.63
C ALA A 199 27.72 10.01 3.13
N LEU A 200 27.26 9.48 4.27
CA LEU A 200 27.70 8.20 4.79
C LEU A 200 27.27 7.04 3.89
N ALA A 201 26.03 7.04 3.39
CA ALA A 201 25.54 6.03 2.47
C ALA A 201 26.34 6.03 1.16
N GLU A 202 26.65 7.21 0.60
CA GLU A 202 27.52 7.33 -0.57
C GLU A 202 28.93 6.79 -0.31
N ALA A 203 29.50 7.06 0.88
CA ALA A 203 30.83 6.59 1.24
C ALA A 203 30.88 5.07 1.46
N MET A 204 29.83 4.46 2.02
CA MET A 204 29.80 3.05 2.40
C MET A 204 29.21 2.12 1.35
N LEU A 205 28.40 2.64 0.42
CA LEU A 205 27.73 1.86 -0.62
C LEU A 205 28.00 2.43 -2.03
N PRO A 206 29.28 2.52 -2.45
CA PRO A 206 29.64 3.12 -3.74
C PRO A 206 29.04 2.37 -4.92
N ASP A 207 28.83 1.05 -4.80
CA ASP A 207 28.25 0.21 -5.86
C ASP A 207 26.75 0.47 -6.10
N PHE A 208 26.05 1.07 -5.14
CA PHE A 208 24.65 1.46 -5.27
C PHE A 208 24.45 2.87 -5.82
N ALA A 209 25.50 3.69 -5.83
CA ALA A 209 25.50 4.98 -6.50
C ALA A 209 25.59 4.73 -8.02
N GLY A 210 24.44 4.46 -8.64
CA GLY A 210 24.32 4.42 -10.10
C GLY A 210 24.94 5.68 -10.73
N PRO A 211 25.36 5.61 -12.00
CA PRO A 211 26.10 6.69 -12.65
C PRO A 211 25.33 8.01 -12.48
N ARG A 212 25.90 8.90 -11.66
CA ARG A 212 25.41 10.26 -11.45
C ARG A 212 25.33 10.89 -12.84
N PRO A 213 24.15 11.33 -13.33
CA PRO A 213 24.07 11.90 -14.66
C PRO A 213 24.96 13.15 -14.67
N ALA A 214 26.09 13.02 -15.35
CA ALA A 214 26.96 14.14 -15.63
C ALA A 214 26.14 15.13 -16.46
N LEU A 215 25.82 16.25 -15.85
CA LEU A 215 25.46 17.46 -16.56
C LEU A 215 26.66 17.84 -17.41
N GLU A 216 26.77 17.38 -18.66
CA GLU A 216 27.37 18.12 -19.78
C GLU A 216 26.82 17.59 -21.12
N ALA A 217 26.64 18.55 -22.03
CA ALA A 217 26.14 18.41 -23.38
C ALA A 217 27.06 17.57 -24.29
N GLU A 218 26.49 16.97 -25.33
CA GLU A 218 26.87 17.14 -26.75
C GLU A 218 26.01 16.18 -27.61
N GLU A 219 25.49 16.72 -28.70
CA GLU A 219 24.62 16.06 -29.68
C GLU A 219 25.41 15.11 -30.60
N GLY A 220 24.77 14.06 -31.11
CA GLY A 220 25.29 13.31 -32.27
C GLY A 220 24.62 11.96 -32.52
N PRO A 221 24.06 11.69 -33.72
CA PRO A 221 23.04 10.66 -33.92
C PRO A 221 23.61 9.32 -34.44
N GLY A 222 23.03 8.20 -33.99
CA GLY A 222 23.34 6.87 -34.51
C GLY A 222 22.27 5.86 -34.11
N GLY A 223 21.29 5.67 -34.99
CA GLY A 223 20.13 4.81 -34.76
C GLY A 223 20.36 3.31 -35.01
N ALA A 224 19.32 2.57 -34.63
CA ALA A 224 18.84 1.32 -35.21
C ALA A 224 19.31 -0.05 -34.66
N VAL A 225 19.96 -0.15 -33.49
CA VAL A 225 20.17 -1.45 -32.82
C VAL A 225 19.51 -1.57 -31.43
N GLY A 226 18.93 -0.48 -30.90
CA GLY A 226 18.46 -0.41 -29.50
C GLY A 226 17.05 -0.96 -29.20
N ALA A 227 16.17 -1.18 -30.18
CA ALA A 227 14.74 -1.41 -29.91
C ALA A 227 14.44 -2.79 -29.29
N ALA A 228 15.15 -3.86 -29.69
CA ALA A 228 14.91 -5.21 -29.16
C ALA A 228 15.55 -5.44 -27.78
N VAL A 229 16.63 -4.73 -27.47
CA VAL A 229 17.32 -4.78 -26.17
C VAL A 229 16.48 -4.05 -25.10
N ASN A 230 15.80 -2.96 -25.47
CA ASN A 230 14.99 -2.17 -24.54
C ASN A 230 13.71 -2.88 -24.06
N ALA A 231 12.99 -3.61 -24.92
CA ALA A 231 11.76 -4.31 -24.51
C ALA A 231 12.04 -5.50 -23.56
N SER A 232 13.16 -6.20 -23.80
CA SER A 232 13.60 -7.33 -22.98
C SER A 232 14.24 -6.87 -21.66
N GLU A 233 14.97 -5.75 -21.65
CA GLU A 233 15.41 -5.10 -20.40
C GLU A 233 14.26 -4.47 -19.60
N LEU A 234 13.26 -3.86 -20.25
CA LEU A 234 12.06 -3.37 -19.57
C LEU A 234 11.32 -4.52 -18.90
N LYS A 235 11.14 -5.64 -19.60
CA LYS A 235 10.48 -6.83 -19.06
C LYS A 235 11.26 -7.42 -17.89
N ARG A 236 12.60 -7.45 -17.97
CA ARG A 236 13.47 -7.92 -16.89
C ARG A 236 13.44 -6.98 -15.68
N ARG A 237 13.44 -5.66 -15.88
CA ARG A 237 13.28 -4.67 -14.80
C ARG A 237 11.90 -4.73 -14.16
N ALA A 238 10.84 -4.89 -14.94
CA ALA A 238 9.47 -5.09 -14.43
C ALA A 238 9.36 -6.38 -13.61
N GLN A 239 9.98 -7.47 -14.06
CA GLN A 239 10.04 -8.73 -13.31
C GLN A 239 10.89 -8.62 -12.03
N GLN A 240 12.00 -7.88 -12.05
CA GLN A 240 12.82 -7.64 -10.86
C GLN A 240 12.11 -6.75 -9.84
N LEU A 241 11.38 -5.72 -10.28
CA LEU A 241 10.56 -4.88 -9.41
C LEU A 241 9.38 -5.66 -8.82
N ALA A 242 8.72 -6.50 -9.62
CA ALA A 242 7.69 -7.42 -9.14
C ALA A 242 8.25 -8.40 -8.10
N ALA A 243 9.40 -9.03 -8.36
CA ALA A 243 10.05 -9.93 -7.41
C ALA A 243 10.51 -9.22 -6.13
N LYS A 244 10.95 -7.94 -6.22
CA LYS A 244 11.33 -7.13 -5.06
C LYS A 244 10.12 -6.70 -4.24
N MET A 245 9.00 -6.37 -4.91
CA MET A 245 7.70 -6.13 -4.28
C MET A 245 7.18 -7.38 -3.57
N VAL A 246 7.41 -8.57 -4.13
CA VAL A 246 7.02 -9.88 -3.57
C VAL A 246 7.88 -10.24 -2.36
N ARG A 247 9.21 -10.07 -2.42
CA ARG A 247 10.08 -10.29 -1.24
C ARG A 247 9.72 -9.35 -0.10
N ARG A 248 9.48 -8.06 -0.41
CA ARG A 248 8.96 -7.11 0.59
C ARG A 248 7.56 -7.48 1.09
N HIS A 249 6.69 -8.08 0.26
CA HIS A 249 5.39 -8.56 0.71
C HIS A 249 5.49 -9.84 1.55
N GLU A 250 6.36 -10.80 1.21
CA GLU A 250 6.62 -12.01 1.98
C GLU A 250 7.24 -11.69 3.36
N GLU A 251 8.05 -10.63 3.45
CA GLU A 251 8.62 -10.15 4.70
C GLU A 251 7.63 -9.33 5.57
N VAL A 252 6.54 -8.81 4.98
CA VAL A 252 5.61 -7.85 5.64
C VAL A 252 4.18 -8.39 5.81
N THR A 253 3.78 -9.48 5.13
CA THR A 253 2.36 -9.90 5.10
C THR A 253 2.14 -11.35 5.54
N GLY A 254 1.20 -11.52 6.48
CA GLY A 254 0.67 -12.81 6.90
C GLY A 254 -0.32 -13.41 5.89
N LEU A 255 -0.10 -13.19 4.60
CA LEU A 255 -0.83 -13.87 3.53
C LEU A 255 -0.36 -15.33 3.48
N SER A 256 -1.28 -16.25 3.15
CA SER A 256 -0.86 -17.60 2.76
C SER A 256 0.11 -17.48 1.57
N PRO A 257 1.18 -18.30 1.50
CA PRO A 257 2.10 -18.30 0.35
C PRO A 257 1.38 -18.45 -1.00
N SER A 258 0.17 -19.04 -1.01
CA SER A 258 -0.65 -19.17 -2.22
C SER A 258 -1.35 -17.86 -2.62
N GLU A 259 -1.78 -17.05 -1.65
CA GLU A 259 -2.54 -15.81 -1.88
C GLU A 259 -1.60 -14.64 -2.22
N ALA A 260 -0.41 -14.59 -1.60
CA ALA A 260 0.65 -13.66 -1.99
C ALA A 260 1.07 -13.87 -3.47
N ARG A 261 1.23 -15.12 -3.88
CA ARG A 261 1.49 -15.49 -5.28
C ARG A 261 0.31 -15.18 -6.21
N GLU A 262 -0.93 -15.21 -5.71
CA GLU A 262 -2.11 -14.80 -6.50
C GLU A 262 -2.10 -13.30 -6.75
N VAL A 263 -1.81 -12.48 -5.73
CA VAL A 263 -1.64 -11.03 -5.88
C VAL A 263 -0.52 -10.71 -6.87
N GLU A 264 0.62 -11.40 -6.75
CA GLU A 264 1.76 -11.25 -7.68
C GLU A 264 1.35 -11.54 -9.13
N ARG A 265 0.73 -12.70 -9.38
CA ARG A 265 0.25 -13.07 -10.72
C ARG A 265 -0.73 -12.04 -11.27
N LEU A 266 -1.69 -11.59 -10.47
CA LEU A 266 -2.69 -10.61 -10.89
C LEU A 266 -2.07 -9.26 -11.25
N LEU A 267 -1.08 -8.79 -10.49
CA LEU A 267 -0.37 -7.55 -10.81
C LEU A 267 0.45 -7.66 -12.09
N VAL A 268 1.16 -8.77 -12.29
CA VAL A 268 1.89 -9.04 -13.53
C VAL A 268 0.94 -9.08 -14.73
N GLU A 269 -0.20 -9.78 -14.60
CA GLU A 269 -1.21 -9.83 -15.67
C GLU A 269 -1.82 -8.46 -15.97
N ILE A 270 -2.05 -7.61 -14.96
CA ILE A 270 -2.51 -6.22 -15.17
C ILE A 270 -1.46 -5.44 -15.97
N THR A 271 -0.19 -5.55 -15.61
CA THR A 271 0.89 -4.84 -16.32
C THR A 271 1.04 -5.33 -17.76
N GLU A 272 0.95 -6.63 -17.99
CA GLU A 272 0.97 -7.19 -19.35
C GLU A 272 -0.24 -6.77 -20.18
N LEU A 273 -1.45 -6.72 -19.59
CA LEU A 273 -2.65 -6.23 -20.26
C LEU A 273 -2.55 -4.74 -20.60
N LYS A 274 -2.12 -3.90 -19.65
CA LYS A 274 -1.87 -2.47 -19.88
C LYS A 274 -0.85 -2.24 -20.99
N ALA A 275 0.23 -3.03 -21.02
CA ALA A 275 1.23 -2.96 -22.08
C ALA A 275 0.66 -3.31 -23.46
N ARG A 276 -0.15 -4.38 -23.56
CA ARG A 276 -0.83 -4.74 -24.82
C ARG A 276 -1.80 -3.66 -25.28
N MET A 277 -2.59 -3.11 -24.36
CA MET A 277 -3.54 -2.04 -24.66
C MET A 277 -2.84 -0.73 -25.07
N THR A 278 -1.63 -0.48 -24.56
CA THR A 278 -0.81 0.65 -24.99
C THR A 278 -0.33 0.46 -26.43
N VAL A 279 0.05 -0.77 -26.82
CA VAL A 279 0.39 -1.11 -28.22
C VAL A 279 -0.83 -0.98 -29.15
N GLU A 280 -2.02 -1.31 -28.64
CA GLU A 280 -3.30 -1.11 -29.34
C GLU A 280 -3.75 0.37 -29.40
N GLY A 281 -2.96 1.31 -28.83
CA GLY A 281 -3.21 2.75 -28.88
C GLY A 281 -4.28 3.25 -27.90
N LEU A 282 -4.66 2.45 -26.91
CA LEU A 282 -5.64 2.83 -25.88
C LEU A 282 -5.00 3.76 -24.85
N THR A 283 -5.70 4.85 -24.53
CA THR A 283 -5.25 5.81 -23.52
C THR A 283 -5.29 5.18 -22.12
N GLU A 284 -4.43 5.63 -21.20
CA GLU A 284 -4.36 5.11 -19.82
C GLU A 284 -5.73 5.06 -19.13
N HIS A 285 -6.57 6.07 -19.37
CA HIS A 285 -7.94 6.13 -18.86
C HIS A 285 -8.89 5.09 -19.48
N GLU A 286 -8.65 4.67 -20.71
CA GLU A 286 -9.35 3.57 -21.36
C GLU A 286 -8.82 2.20 -20.89
N GLN A 287 -7.53 2.11 -20.55
CA GLN A 287 -6.93 0.93 -19.93
C GLN A 287 -7.50 0.64 -18.55
N ASP A 288 -7.63 1.67 -17.72
CA ASP A 288 -8.18 1.54 -16.37
C ASP A 288 -9.69 1.22 -16.34
N ARG A 289 -10.38 1.41 -17.47
CA ARG A 289 -11.79 1.07 -17.67
C ARG A 289 -12.00 -0.31 -18.29
N ASP A 290 -10.94 -1.01 -18.70
CA ASP A 290 -11.05 -2.37 -19.23
C ASP A 290 -11.46 -3.36 -18.14
N GLU A 291 -12.50 -4.14 -18.43
CA GLU A 291 -13.08 -5.09 -17.49
C GLU A 291 -12.05 -6.11 -16.98
N ARG A 292 -11.06 -6.47 -17.80
CA ARG A 292 -10.02 -7.45 -17.44
C ARG A 292 -9.00 -6.85 -16.48
N ILE A 293 -8.69 -5.56 -16.60
CA ILE A 293 -7.82 -4.84 -15.65
C ILE A 293 -8.60 -4.56 -14.36
N PHE A 294 -9.83 -4.06 -14.47
CA PHE A 294 -10.67 -3.76 -13.31
C PHE A 294 -11.00 -5.00 -12.47
N ALA A 295 -11.37 -6.12 -13.09
CA ALA A 295 -11.66 -7.37 -12.37
C ALA A 295 -10.43 -7.91 -11.61
N ARG A 296 -9.24 -7.80 -12.21
CA ARG A 296 -7.98 -8.20 -11.55
C ARG A 296 -7.62 -7.25 -10.40
N MET A 297 -7.81 -5.94 -10.57
CA MET A 297 -7.60 -4.97 -9.49
C MET A 297 -8.61 -5.15 -8.35
N LEU A 298 -9.87 -5.43 -8.67
CA LEU A 298 -10.89 -5.76 -7.68
C LEU A 298 -10.49 -6.99 -6.87
N ARG A 299 -10.05 -8.06 -7.53
CA ARG A 299 -9.57 -9.27 -6.86
C ARG A 299 -8.34 -9.01 -5.97
N VAL A 300 -7.39 -8.19 -6.41
CA VAL A 300 -6.26 -7.74 -5.58
C VAL A 300 -6.76 -6.96 -4.36
N SER A 301 -7.77 -6.11 -4.51
CA SER A 301 -8.36 -5.36 -3.39
C SER A 301 -9.13 -6.25 -2.41
N GLU A 302 -9.84 -7.28 -2.88
CA GLU A 302 -10.53 -8.27 -2.04
C GLU A 302 -9.54 -9.10 -1.21
N LEU A 303 -8.44 -9.56 -1.84
CA LEU A 303 -7.39 -10.31 -1.15
C LEU A 303 -6.73 -9.46 -0.05
N ARG A 304 -6.50 -8.17 -0.34
CA ARG A 304 -6.00 -7.20 0.65
C ARG A 304 -6.99 -6.91 1.77
N GLN A 305 -8.29 -6.87 1.49
CA GLN A 305 -9.32 -6.67 2.52
C GLN A 305 -9.46 -7.90 3.42
N LYS A 306 -9.41 -9.11 2.86
CA LYS A 306 -9.43 -10.36 3.65
C LYS A 306 -8.24 -10.42 4.62
N GLU A 307 -7.04 -10.08 4.17
CA GLU A 307 -5.86 -9.97 5.04
C GLU A 307 -6.10 -9.04 6.24
N HIS A 308 -6.70 -7.87 6.01
CA HIS A 308 -6.97 -6.91 7.07
C HIS A 308 -8.05 -7.38 8.06
N HIS A 309 -9.03 -8.16 7.57
CA HIS A 309 -10.05 -8.80 8.41
C HIS A 309 -9.45 -9.95 9.25
N ASP A 310 -8.59 -10.77 8.66
CA ASP A 310 -7.95 -11.90 9.34
C ASP A 310 -6.96 -11.41 10.40
N LYS A 311 -6.17 -10.36 10.11
CA LYS A 311 -5.30 -9.69 11.10
C LYS A 311 -6.09 -9.16 12.30
N LYS A 312 -7.27 -8.58 12.09
CA LYS A 312 -8.14 -8.11 13.18
C LYS A 312 -8.73 -9.27 13.99
N HIS A 313 -9.14 -10.33 13.31
CA HIS A 313 -9.68 -11.54 13.95
C HIS A 313 -8.61 -12.24 14.80
N ASP A 314 -7.39 -12.36 14.28
CA ASP A 314 -6.25 -12.96 15.01
C ASP A 314 -5.80 -12.09 16.17
N GLN A 315 -5.70 -10.77 16.01
CA GLN A 315 -5.43 -9.86 17.13
C GLN A 315 -6.48 -9.97 18.23
N HIS A 316 -7.77 -10.03 17.88
CA HIS A 316 -8.84 -10.25 18.85
C HIS A 316 -8.68 -11.60 19.55
N ARG A 317 -8.42 -12.67 18.80
CA ARG A 317 -8.21 -14.01 19.37
C ARG A 317 -7.00 -14.07 20.31
N HIS A 318 -5.90 -13.41 19.97
CA HIS A 318 -4.72 -13.32 20.84
C HIS A 318 -5.00 -12.53 22.11
N LYS A 319 -5.74 -11.41 22.02
CA LYS A 319 -6.17 -10.65 23.20
C LYS A 319 -7.08 -11.46 24.13
N VAL A 320 -8.05 -12.19 23.56
CA VAL A 320 -8.94 -13.07 24.34
C VAL A 320 -8.14 -14.16 25.03
N LYS A 321 -7.21 -14.82 24.33
CA LYS A 321 -6.34 -15.84 24.92
C LYS A 321 -5.46 -15.29 26.04
N ALA A 322 -4.81 -14.15 25.83
CA ALA A 322 -3.99 -13.52 26.85
C ALA A 322 -4.81 -13.17 28.10
N HIS A 323 -6.05 -12.70 27.91
CA HIS A 323 -6.96 -12.43 29.02
C HIS A 323 -7.40 -13.71 29.75
N ASP A 324 -7.68 -14.80 29.02
CA ASP A 324 -8.03 -16.11 29.61
C ASP A 324 -6.84 -16.72 30.38
N GLU A 325 -5.62 -16.59 29.86
CA GLU A 325 -4.38 -17.02 30.51
C GLU A 325 -4.11 -16.23 31.81
N LEU A 326 -4.26 -14.90 31.78
CA LEU A 326 -4.15 -14.05 32.98
C LEU A 326 -5.21 -14.42 34.03
N ARG A 327 -6.44 -14.74 33.60
CA ARG A 327 -7.51 -15.17 34.50
C ARG A 327 -7.18 -16.50 35.19
N ALA A 328 -6.63 -17.46 34.44
CA ALA A 328 -6.21 -18.74 34.97
C ALA A 328 -5.04 -18.59 35.96
N GLU A 329 -4.05 -17.73 35.68
CA GLU A 329 -2.95 -17.45 36.61
C GLU A 329 -3.44 -16.80 37.92
N LEU A 330 -4.42 -15.89 37.84
CA LEU A 330 -5.04 -15.29 39.02
C LEU A 330 -5.79 -16.32 39.88
N GLU A 331 -6.48 -17.27 39.26
CA GLU A 331 -7.17 -18.35 39.97
C GLU A 331 -6.18 -19.33 40.62
N GLN A 332 -5.11 -19.68 39.90
CA GLN A 332 -4.04 -20.54 40.41
C GLN A 332 -3.34 -19.90 41.61
N LEU A 333 -2.94 -18.62 41.53
CA LEU A 333 -2.30 -17.91 42.65
C LEU A 333 -3.21 -17.76 43.86
N ARG A 334 -4.52 -17.54 43.66
CA ARG A 334 -5.51 -17.54 44.75
C ARG A 334 -5.58 -18.91 45.44
N SER A 335 -5.58 -19.98 44.66
CA SER A 335 -5.58 -21.35 45.16
C SER A 335 -4.30 -21.63 45.97
N ASP A 336 -3.13 -21.35 45.40
CA ASP A 336 -1.83 -21.60 46.01
C ASP A 336 -1.65 -20.82 47.32
N LEU A 337 -2.04 -19.55 47.34
CA LEU A 337 -2.04 -18.71 48.54
C LEU A 337 -3.00 -19.24 49.61
N GLY A 338 -4.18 -19.73 49.22
CA GLY A 338 -5.12 -20.39 50.12
C GLY A 338 -4.54 -21.67 50.73
N SER A 339 -3.96 -22.54 49.91
CA SER A 339 -3.34 -23.79 50.34
C SER A 339 -2.08 -23.57 51.20
N HIS A 340 -1.29 -22.54 50.91
CA HIS A 340 -0.10 -22.21 51.69
C HIS A 340 -0.47 -21.67 53.07
N LYS A 341 -1.39 -20.70 53.16
CA LYS A 341 -1.93 -20.22 54.45
C LYS A 341 -2.58 -21.32 55.26
N GLN A 342 -3.24 -22.28 54.61
CA GLN A 342 -3.82 -23.43 55.30
C GLN A 342 -2.74 -24.36 55.87
N ARG A 343 -1.70 -24.69 55.10
CA ARG A 343 -0.55 -25.47 55.58
C ARG A 343 0.16 -24.81 56.76
N LEU A 344 0.41 -23.51 56.70
CA LEU A 344 1.02 -22.77 57.81
C LEU A 344 0.16 -22.80 59.09
N ARG A 345 -1.16 -22.80 58.96
CA ARG A 345 -2.08 -22.96 60.11
C ARG A 345 -2.08 -24.38 60.66
N ASP A 346 -2.10 -25.38 59.80
CA ASP A 346 -2.25 -26.78 60.19
C ASP A 346 -0.94 -27.41 60.70
N GLU A 347 0.20 -27.09 60.06
CA GLU A 347 1.51 -27.68 60.38
C GLU A 347 2.30 -26.88 61.41
N LEU A 348 2.23 -25.54 61.34
CA LEU A 348 3.04 -24.65 62.18
C LEU A 348 2.21 -23.90 63.23
N GLY A 349 0.87 -24.05 63.22
CA GLY A 349 -0.01 -23.39 64.18
C GLY A 349 -0.06 -21.87 64.05
N TYR A 350 0.29 -21.32 62.88
CA TYR A 350 0.41 -19.88 62.68
C TYR A 350 -0.93 -19.16 62.98
N GLY A 351 -0.85 -18.13 63.84
CA GLY A 351 -1.96 -17.24 64.08
C GLY A 351 -2.12 -16.21 62.95
N HIS A 352 -3.20 -15.44 63.00
CA HIS A 352 -3.45 -14.38 62.01
C HIS A 352 -2.32 -13.32 61.94
N LYS A 353 -1.61 -13.09 63.05
CA LYS A 353 -0.46 -12.18 63.09
C LYS A 353 0.78 -12.79 62.43
N ASP A 354 1.00 -14.09 62.60
CA ASP A 354 2.17 -14.79 62.07
C ASP A 354 2.07 -14.93 60.54
N LEU A 355 0.87 -15.24 60.02
CA LEU A 355 0.59 -15.24 58.58
C LEU A 355 0.81 -13.88 57.90
N LYS A 356 0.73 -12.78 58.65
CA LYS A 356 0.92 -11.42 58.11
C LYS A 356 2.40 -11.01 58.06
N HIS A 357 3.25 -11.71 58.80
CA HIS A 357 4.69 -11.48 58.85
C HIS A 357 5.47 -12.59 58.11
N ASP A 358 4.77 -13.58 57.57
CA ASP A 358 5.37 -14.63 56.77
C ASP A 358 5.81 -14.07 55.39
N PRO A 359 7.10 -14.23 55.03
CA PRO A 359 7.66 -13.64 53.82
C PRO A 359 7.08 -14.26 52.54
N ASP A 360 6.76 -15.55 52.55
CA ASP A 360 6.26 -16.28 51.38
C ASP A 360 4.79 -15.93 51.12
N VAL A 361 3.99 -15.77 52.18
CA VAL A 361 2.62 -15.26 52.09
C VAL A 361 2.60 -13.82 51.56
N ALA A 362 3.53 -12.97 52.01
CA ALA A 362 3.62 -11.59 51.55
C ALA A 362 4.00 -11.51 50.06
N GLU A 363 4.93 -12.35 49.60
CA GLU A 363 5.33 -12.42 48.19
C GLU A 363 4.17 -12.89 47.28
N LEU A 364 3.41 -13.91 47.70
CA LEU A 364 2.24 -14.39 46.97
C LEU A 364 1.10 -13.35 46.94
N GLU A 365 0.87 -12.62 48.03
CA GLU A 365 -0.09 -11.51 48.09
C GLU A 365 0.31 -10.34 47.19
N GLU A 366 1.60 -9.99 47.17
CA GLU A 366 2.14 -8.94 46.31
C GLU A 366 2.03 -9.32 44.82
N ARG A 367 2.37 -10.56 44.47
CA ARG A 367 2.24 -11.07 43.10
C ARG A 367 0.79 -11.09 42.62
N LEU A 368 -0.15 -11.47 43.49
CA LEU A 368 -1.58 -11.42 43.22
C LEU A 368 -2.07 -9.97 43.07
N ALA A 369 -1.64 -9.06 43.93
CA ALA A 369 -1.99 -7.64 43.85
C ALA A 369 -1.43 -6.97 42.59
N ALA A 370 -0.20 -7.32 42.19
CA ALA A 370 0.42 -6.87 40.96
C ALA A 370 -0.39 -7.33 39.74
N LEU A 371 -0.67 -8.64 39.62
CA LEU A 371 -1.46 -9.18 38.51
C LEU A 371 -2.89 -8.63 38.46
N HIS A 372 -3.53 -8.38 39.61
CA HIS A 372 -4.86 -7.78 39.67
C HIS A 372 -4.87 -6.30 39.25
N LYS A 373 -3.74 -5.60 39.43
CA LYS A 373 -3.54 -4.23 38.94
C LYS A 373 -3.29 -4.18 37.43
N PHE A 374 -2.66 -5.21 36.87
CA PHE A 374 -2.44 -5.33 35.43
C PHE A 374 -3.64 -5.90 34.65
N GLY A 375 -4.49 -6.73 35.27
CA GLY A 375 -5.67 -7.32 34.62
C GLY A 375 -6.97 -6.51 34.72
N GLY A 376 -6.96 -5.35 35.40
CA GLY A 376 -8.14 -4.50 35.62
C GLY A 376 -8.15 -3.15 34.89
N ALA A 377 -7.13 -2.89 34.06
CA ALA A 377 -7.07 -1.77 33.10
C ALA A 377 -7.34 -2.31 31.69
#